data_AF-A0A939BYT2-F1
#
_entry.id   AF-A0A939BYT2-F1
#
_cell.length_a   1.000
_cell.length_b   1.000
_cell.length_c   1.000
_cell.angle_alpha   90.00
_cell.angle_beta   90.00
_cell.angle_gamma   90.00
#
_symmetry.space_group_name_H-M   'P 1'
#
loop_
_entity.id
_entity.type
_entity.pdbx_description
1 polymer ?
#
loop_
_entity_poly.entity_id
_entity_poly.type
_entity_poly.pdbx_seq_one_letter_code
_entity_poly.pdbx_strand_id
1 'polypeptide(L)'
;MNLHRRTTPHTGGGPGRRAARALAFGLVLCTGLAVAAQPVRASWTDAEWVNGPVGVRVPRDCATAGLYAAQGGGRFLDGSVLGLDLDTLAQLQGITALNSGTVSSSVPARPPVAPNTYANPLDATVISAVNAALGNGLQLGLPAGRIGAYNQWGQAPSTGQSAGAAGLVSNSGAIGLTGTPADASLPTAATIRLGALLPAVTALADARVDVGVLASSTQLDWCRTLENRVTDPAAPVVVDRDYGIASLALQTNSPVVAGARTAASAAVTTLNTTIAALGGPNGLIATTLRAQVLAAVTPVLGALGLGTVTATATVAVDLAPVNALLSQTLTDGIVTIDLANGLVRVDLARLLNGANGLNGLDPNTELLINAAVVNALVARTGALLDAWTTQVVAAAQQAVSAATVNVNLAVNLQLNVLGTITNVATVNVTLQDTLNRITTGQATLGVSAQAAAGLSGAVLAVVNPVLATILGTALTPAVRATIAAAVGTTIAPVLTTAVTTLGSSLATATAPVVTLVGAIFTPLQNALSIRVNVQPDQPGAPTTGPAVPAGRYQVDALRIGVLDGLGTAASVELARSFAGPNAEL
;
A
#
# COMPACT_ATOMS: atom_id res chain seq x y z
N MET A 1 35.16 40.25 -0.95
CA MET A 1 34.36 41.50 -0.92
C MET A 1 33.28 41.32 0.14
N ASN A 2 33.54 41.81 1.36
CA ASN A 2 32.91 42.97 2.02
C ASN A 2 31.44 42.68 2.40
N LEU A 3 31.02 42.41 3.65
CA LEU A 3 31.35 42.93 5.00
C LEU A 3 30.87 44.38 5.21
N HIS A 4 29.86 44.58 6.08
CA HIS A 4 29.60 45.69 7.05
C HIS A 4 28.14 45.59 7.53
N ARG A 5 27.76 45.35 8.79
CA ARG A 5 28.10 45.96 10.10
C ARG A 5 27.68 47.43 10.20
N ARG A 6 26.73 47.73 11.10
CA ARG A 6 26.75 48.96 11.91
C ARG A 6 25.98 48.80 13.22
N THR A 7 26.69 49.07 14.30
CA THR A 7 26.27 49.24 15.68
C THR A 7 26.38 50.74 16.06
N THR A 8 25.85 51.07 17.26
CA THR A 8 26.27 52.15 18.21
C THR A 8 25.91 53.62 17.92
N PRO A 9 25.99 54.59 18.89
CA PRO A 9 25.83 54.56 20.38
C PRO A 9 25.26 55.87 21.05
N HIS A 10 25.27 55.90 22.41
CA HIS A 10 25.54 57.03 23.36
C HIS A 10 24.40 58.06 23.64
N THR A 11 24.23 58.73 24.81
CA THR A 11 24.95 58.90 26.12
C THR A 11 24.12 59.78 27.08
N GLY A 12 24.43 59.73 28.40
CA GLY A 12 24.33 60.85 29.35
C GLY A 12 23.53 60.52 30.62
N GLY A 13 23.98 60.68 31.87
CA GLY A 13 25.15 61.33 32.47
C GLY A 13 24.71 62.32 33.57
N GLY A 14 25.07 62.11 34.84
CA GLY A 14 25.09 63.19 35.84
C GLY A 14 25.14 62.81 37.35
N PRO A 15 25.91 63.49 38.23
CA PRO A 15 26.49 62.92 39.47
C PRO A 15 26.28 63.76 40.79
N GLY A 16 26.75 63.25 41.94
CA GLY A 16 27.02 64.05 43.19
C GLY A 16 27.03 63.20 44.48
N ARG A 17 28.18 62.81 45.04
CA ARG A 17 29.10 63.47 46.03
C ARG A 17 28.68 63.42 47.53
N ARG A 18 29.45 62.59 48.28
CA ARG A 18 30.15 62.80 49.59
C ARG A 18 29.36 63.19 50.87
N ALA A 19 29.54 62.40 51.96
CA ALA A 19 30.41 62.74 53.12
C ALA A 19 29.95 62.10 54.47
N ALA A 20 30.95 61.71 55.27
CA ALA A 20 30.94 61.05 56.59
C ALA A 20 30.46 61.88 57.80
N ARG A 21 30.11 61.18 58.91
CA ARG A 21 30.46 61.36 60.36
C ARG A 21 29.39 60.64 61.23
N ALA A 22 29.67 59.60 62.03
CA ALA A 22 30.46 59.44 63.26
C ALA A 22 29.77 59.88 64.58
N LEU A 23 29.69 58.91 65.53
CA LEU A 23 29.56 58.97 67.00
C LEU A 23 28.20 59.31 67.67
N ALA A 24 27.69 58.39 68.50
CA ALA A 24 27.65 58.58 69.97
C ALA A 24 27.19 57.31 70.74
N PHE A 25 27.85 57.10 71.87
CA PHE A 25 27.58 56.12 72.94
C PHE A 25 26.18 56.27 73.57
N GLY A 26 25.62 55.15 74.05
CA GLY A 26 24.44 55.14 74.91
C GLY A 26 24.29 53.80 75.64
N LEU A 27 25.10 53.60 76.68
CA LEU A 27 24.97 52.51 77.65
C LEU A 27 23.80 52.85 78.60
N VAL A 28 22.75 52.04 78.63
CA VAL A 28 21.78 52.01 79.74
C VAL A 28 21.57 50.57 80.16
N LEU A 29 21.99 50.28 81.39
CA LEU A 29 21.75 49.04 82.11
C LEU A 29 20.40 49.10 82.83
N CYS A 30 19.79 47.92 82.96
CA CYS A 30 18.96 47.40 84.06
C CYS A 30 17.49 47.00 83.77
N THR A 31 17.25 45.73 84.14
CA THR A 31 16.05 45.09 84.72
C THR A 31 14.93 44.56 83.80
N GLY A 32 15.04 43.26 83.49
CA GLY A 32 14.13 42.21 83.99
C GLY A 32 12.64 42.29 83.66
N LEU A 33 12.20 41.44 82.73
CA LEU A 33 10.87 40.81 82.75
C LEU A 33 10.97 39.45 82.04
N ALA A 34 10.85 38.38 82.83
CA ALA A 34 10.79 37.02 82.37
C ALA A 34 9.40 36.74 81.75
N VAL A 35 9.37 36.34 80.48
CA VAL A 35 8.22 35.66 79.90
C VAL A 35 8.61 34.19 79.74
N ALA A 36 7.99 33.36 80.57
CA ALA A 36 8.17 31.92 80.60
C ALA A 36 7.63 31.29 79.32
N ALA A 37 8.52 30.74 78.49
CA ALA A 37 8.14 29.70 77.55
C ALA A 37 8.03 28.39 78.35
N GLN A 38 6.80 27.92 78.53
CA GLN A 38 6.49 26.61 79.12
C GLN A 38 6.94 25.50 78.15
N PRO A 39 7.79 24.56 78.57
CA PRO A 39 8.10 23.39 77.75
C PRO A 39 6.91 22.44 77.77
N VAL A 40 6.33 22.14 76.60
CA VAL A 40 5.41 21.02 76.46
C VAL A 40 6.24 19.74 76.59
N ARG A 41 6.25 19.16 77.79
CA ARG A 41 6.80 17.83 78.03
C ARG A 41 5.85 16.77 77.48
N ALA A 42 6.06 16.42 76.22
CA ALA A 42 5.72 15.11 75.69
C ALA A 42 6.69 14.77 74.54
N SER A 43 7.98 14.69 74.85
CA SER A 43 8.90 13.85 74.07
C SER A 43 9.44 12.79 75.01
N TRP A 44 8.99 11.56 74.80
CA TRP A 44 9.78 10.40 75.21
C TRP A 44 11.04 10.44 74.35
N THR A 45 12.09 11.10 74.83
CA THR A 45 13.44 10.90 74.32
C THR A 45 14.03 9.73 75.08
N ASP A 46 13.67 8.53 74.68
CA ASP A 46 14.53 7.39 74.94
C ASP A 46 15.73 7.53 74.00
N ALA A 47 16.85 7.99 74.56
CA ALA A 47 18.14 7.86 73.91
C ALA A 47 18.62 6.41 74.13
N GLU A 48 17.96 5.46 73.49
CA GLU A 48 18.47 4.09 73.41
C GLU A 48 19.57 4.07 72.34
N TRP A 49 20.82 4.20 72.78
CA TRP A 49 21.98 3.97 71.93
C TRP A 49 22.10 2.47 71.68
N VAL A 50 21.40 1.98 70.67
CA VAL A 50 21.63 0.65 70.11
C VAL A 50 22.92 0.70 69.29
N ASN A 51 24.02 0.21 69.85
CA ASN A 51 25.23 -0.15 69.10
C ASN A 51 25.05 -1.53 68.43
N GLY A 52 23.92 -1.71 67.76
CA GLY A 52 23.76 -2.71 66.70
C GLY A 52 23.82 -1.97 65.37
N PRO A 53 24.08 -2.64 64.23
CA PRO A 53 23.84 -2.03 62.93
C PRO A 53 22.35 -1.73 62.83
N VAL A 54 21.93 -0.55 63.28
CA VAL A 54 20.66 0.03 62.91
C VAL A 54 20.85 0.34 61.44
N GLY A 55 20.45 -0.60 60.59
CA GLY A 55 20.31 -0.37 59.17
C GLY A 55 19.26 0.71 59.02
N VAL A 56 19.67 1.97 59.10
CA VAL A 56 19.01 3.03 58.35
C VAL A 56 19.19 2.57 56.92
N ARG A 57 18.21 1.80 56.42
CA ARG A 57 18.18 1.34 55.03
C ARG A 57 18.44 2.60 54.23
N VAL A 58 19.63 2.67 53.62
CA VAL A 58 20.04 3.85 52.83
C VAL A 58 18.85 4.16 51.93
N PRO A 59 18.33 5.40 51.90
CA PRO A 59 17.14 5.71 51.13
C PRO A 59 17.33 5.18 49.72
N ARG A 60 16.61 4.09 49.41
CA ARG A 60 16.34 3.54 48.08
C ARG A 60 17.49 3.81 47.07
N ASP A 61 18.68 3.31 47.37
CA ASP A 61 19.86 3.52 46.53
C ASP A 61 19.71 2.74 45.21
N CYS A 62 19.50 3.47 44.11
CA CYS A 62 19.34 2.89 42.77
C CYS A 62 20.67 2.52 42.08
N ALA A 63 21.81 2.82 42.70
CA ALA A 63 23.14 2.49 42.17
C ALA A 63 23.72 1.23 42.82
N THR A 64 23.35 0.93 44.06
CA THR A 64 23.85 -0.25 44.77
C THR A 64 23.15 -1.52 44.30
N ALA A 65 23.93 -2.44 43.71
CA ALA A 65 23.46 -3.76 43.34
C ALA A 65 23.15 -4.61 44.59
N GLY A 66 22.12 -5.45 44.49
CA GLY A 66 21.74 -6.40 45.54
C GLY A 66 20.52 -6.01 46.36
N LEU A 67 20.01 -4.79 46.22
CA LEU A 67 18.91 -4.27 47.02
C LEU A 67 17.53 -4.65 46.48
N TYR A 68 17.46 -5.17 45.25
CA TYR A 68 16.21 -5.47 44.58
C TYR A 68 16.22 -6.84 43.93
N ALA A 69 15.10 -7.55 44.05
CA ALA A 69 14.73 -8.59 43.12
C ALA A 69 14.09 -7.94 41.88
N ALA A 70 14.46 -8.41 40.71
CA ALA A 70 14.00 -7.85 39.44
C ALA A 70 13.71 -8.95 38.42
N GLN A 71 12.79 -8.64 37.53
CA GLN A 71 12.43 -9.51 36.41
C GLN A 71 12.19 -8.68 35.15
N GLY A 72 12.62 -9.18 33.99
CA GLY A 72 12.35 -8.53 32.71
C GLY A 72 12.49 -9.51 31.55
N GLY A 73 11.77 -9.30 30.45
CA GLY A 73 11.76 -10.29 29.39
C GLY A 73 10.94 -9.92 28.17
N GLY A 74 10.98 -10.81 27.19
CA GLY A 74 10.26 -10.65 25.94
C GLY A 74 9.89 -11.97 25.32
N ARG A 75 8.82 -11.97 24.55
CA ARG A 75 8.34 -13.12 23.78
C ARG A 75 7.80 -12.66 22.44
N PHE A 76 8.23 -13.29 21.35
CA PHE A 76 7.82 -12.82 20.03
C PHE A 76 6.43 -13.30 19.62
N LEU A 77 6.05 -14.54 19.94
CA LEU A 77 4.78 -15.13 19.52
C LEU A 77 4.13 -15.84 20.72
N ASP A 78 2.86 -15.52 20.97
CA ASP A 78 2.05 -16.13 22.01
C ASP A 78 0.58 -16.25 21.59
N GLY A 79 -0.21 -17.05 22.31
CA GLY A 79 -1.66 -17.19 22.15
C GLY A 79 -2.11 -18.61 21.82
N SER A 80 -3.23 -18.73 21.11
CA SER A 80 -3.80 -20.02 20.70
C SER A 80 -4.29 -19.99 19.27
N VAL A 81 -4.10 -21.09 18.54
CA VAL A 81 -4.50 -21.23 17.14
C VAL A 81 -5.17 -22.59 16.96
N LEU A 82 -6.44 -22.61 16.54
CA LEU A 82 -7.19 -23.85 16.25
C LEU A 82 -7.17 -24.86 17.43
N GLY A 83 -7.28 -24.35 18.66
CA GLY A 83 -7.23 -25.15 19.89
C GLY A 83 -5.83 -25.59 20.34
N LEU A 84 -4.77 -25.29 19.56
CA LEU A 84 -3.39 -25.43 20.01
C LEU A 84 -2.99 -24.19 20.81
N ASP A 85 -2.64 -24.40 22.07
CA ASP A 85 -2.00 -23.40 22.91
C ASP A 85 -0.51 -23.31 22.55
N LEU A 86 -0.07 -22.12 22.13
CA LEU A 86 1.32 -21.87 21.73
C LEU A 86 2.30 -21.95 22.92
N ASP A 87 1.81 -21.90 24.17
CA ASP A 87 2.61 -22.13 25.38
C ASP A 87 3.13 -23.56 25.49
N THR A 88 2.46 -24.51 24.84
CA THR A 88 2.91 -25.91 24.81
C THR A 88 4.14 -26.11 23.92
N LEU A 89 4.43 -25.16 23.03
CA LEU A 89 5.57 -25.22 22.12
C LEU A 89 6.81 -24.64 22.80
N ALA A 90 7.67 -25.51 23.32
CA ALA A 90 8.91 -25.11 24.00
C ALA A 90 9.80 -24.17 23.14
N GLN A 91 9.74 -24.31 21.81
CA GLN A 91 10.51 -23.48 20.89
C GLN A 91 9.99 -22.04 20.77
N LEU A 92 8.75 -21.77 21.19
CA LEU A 92 8.15 -20.43 21.24
C LEU A 92 8.26 -19.77 22.60
N GLN A 93 8.89 -20.43 23.58
CA GLN A 93 9.14 -19.81 24.87
C GLN A 93 9.98 -18.55 24.69
N GLY A 94 9.57 -17.50 25.39
CA GLY A 94 10.28 -16.23 25.44
C GLY A 94 11.60 -16.33 26.19
N ILE A 95 12.12 -15.19 26.63
CA ILE A 95 13.16 -15.13 27.65
C ILE A 95 12.66 -14.33 28.84
N THR A 96 12.99 -14.81 30.03
CA THR A 96 12.76 -14.12 31.29
C THR A 96 14.10 -14.02 32.00
N ALA A 97 14.64 -12.81 32.13
CA ALA A 97 15.74 -12.51 33.02
C ALA A 97 15.21 -12.36 34.45
N LEU A 98 15.92 -12.96 35.40
CA LEU A 98 15.57 -12.97 36.82
C LEU A 98 16.80 -12.54 37.62
N ASN A 99 16.58 -11.77 38.68
CA ASN A 99 17.61 -11.50 39.66
C ASN A 99 17.01 -11.49 41.06
N SER A 100 17.60 -12.27 41.97
CA SER A 100 17.16 -12.39 43.36
C SER A 100 17.92 -11.44 44.30
N GLY A 101 18.49 -10.36 43.78
CA GLY A 101 19.44 -9.48 44.48
C GLY A 101 20.88 -9.92 44.25
N THR A 102 21.17 -11.18 44.59
CA THR A 102 22.54 -11.72 44.58
C THR A 102 22.81 -12.67 43.41
N VAL A 103 21.76 -13.25 42.81
CA VAL A 103 21.88 -14.26 41.74
C VAL A 103 21.08 -13.82 40.53
N SER A 104 21.76 -13.67 39.40
CA SER A 104 21.14 -13.46 38.09
C SER A 104 20.97 -14.79 37.36
N SER A 105 19.79 -15.03 36.80
CA SER A 105 19.48 -16.23 36.01
C SER A 105 18.47 -15.93 34.90
N SER A 106 18.16 -16.93 34.07
CA SER A 106 17.14 -16.82 33.03
C SER A 106 16.28 -18.06 32.88
N VAL A 107 15.07 -17.87 32.38
CA VAL A 107 14.13 -18.93 31.98
C VAL A 107 13.69 -18.70 30.53
N PRO A 108 13.92 -19.65 29.61
CA PRO A 108 14.73 -20.86 29.79
C PRO A 108 16.20 -20.50 30.08
N ALA A 109 16.96 -21.45 30.65
CA ALA A 109 18.36 -21.22 31.02
C ALA A 109 19.21 -20.89 29.78
N ARG A 110 19.74 -19.68 29.74
CA ARG A 110 20.62 -19.17 28.67
C ARG A 110 21.89 -18.55 29.27
N PRO A 111 23.03 -18.62 28.57
CA PRO A 111 24.20 -17.83 28.95
C PRO A 111 23.87 -16.33 28.86
N PRO A 112 24.38 -15.50 29.78
CA PRO A 112 24.19 -14.07 29.72
C PRO A 112 24.90 -13.49 28.48
N VAL A 113 24.24 -12.55 27.80
CA VAL A 113 24.83 -11.80 26.67
C VAL A 113 25.49 -10.50 27.15
N ALA A 114 25.09 -10.02 28.33
CA ALA A 114 25.68 -8.93 29.08
C ALA A 114 25.32 -9.11 30.58
N PRO A 115 25.89 -8.33 31.52
CA PRO A 115 25.53 -8.42 32.93
C PRO A 115 24.02 -8.34 33.15
N ASN A 116 23.47 -9.32 33.89
CA ASN A 116 22.04 -9.43 34.20
C ASN A 116 21.12 -9.45 32.96
N THR A 117 21.64 -9.82 31.79
CA THR A 117 20.97 -9.65 30.50
C THR A 117 21.04 -10.94 29.69
N TYR A 118 19.90 -11.35 29.15
CA TYR A 118 19.75 -12.62 28.46
C TYR A 118 18.94 -12.46 27.18
N ALA A 119 19.21 -13.33 26.21
CA ALA A 119 18.50 -13.36 24.93
C ALA A 119 18.12 -14.79 24.54
N ASN A 120 16.98 -14.93 23.86
CA ASN A 120 16.50 -16.18 23.29
C ASN A 120 16.03 -15.96 21.83
N PRO A 121 16.93 -15.74 20.87
CA PRO A 121 16.55 -15.51 19.48
C PRO A 121 15.84 -16.73 18.89
N LEU A 122 14.79 -16.50 18.09
CA LEU A 122 14.16 -17.56 17.29
C LEU A 122 15.01 -17.82 16.05
N ASP A 123 15.49 -19.06 15.90
CA ASP A 123 16.22 -19.48 14.72
C ASP A 123 15.29 -20.00 13.61
N ALA A 124 15.83 -20.11 12.38
CA ALA A 124 15.07 -20.52 11.20
C ALA A 124 14.53 -21.96 11.28
N THR A 125 15.21 -22.84 12.02
CA THR A 125 14.81 -24.25 12.20
C THR A 125 13.61 -24.34 13.13
N VAL A 126 13.63 -23.57 14.22
CA VAL A 126 12.50 -23.37 15.14
C VAL A 126 11.30 -22.80 14.40
N ILE A 127 11.48 -21.75 13.61
CA ILE A 127 10.39 -21.14 12.83
C ILE A 127 9.79 -22.14 11.84
N SER A 128 10.63 -22.96 11.19
CA SER A 128 10.15 -23.99 10.26
C SER A 128 9.35 -25.08 10.98
N ALA A 129 9.81 -25.52 12.15
CA ALA A 129 9.10 -26.51 12.97
C ALA A 129 7.76 -25.96 13.51
N VAL A 130 7.74 -24.69 13.92
CA VAL A 130 6.53 -23.97 14.36
C VAL A 130 5.55 -23.83 13.19
N ASN A 131 6.00 -23.40 12.01
CA ASN A 131 5.16 -23.30 10.82
C ASN A 131 4.56 -24.66 10.42
N ALA A 132 5.29 -25.75 10.60
CA ALA A 132 4.79 -27.11 10.40
C ALA A 132 3.74 -27.50 11.46
N ALA A 133 3.98 -27.18 12.74
CA ALA A 133 3.04 -27.46 13.83
C ALA A 133 1.73 -26.65 13.70
N LEU A 134 1.80 -25.43 13.16
CA LEU A 134 0.66 -24.51 12.99
C LEU A 134 -0.19 -24.79 11.73
N GLY A 135 0.07 -25.87 11.01
CA GLY A 135 -0.83 -26.39 9.97
C GLY A 135 -1.16 -25.39 8.86
N ASN A 136 -0.18 -24.60 8.40
CA ASN A 136 -0.32 -23.53 7.39
C ASN A 136 -1.22 -22.34 7.78
N GLY A 137 -1.87 -22.32 8.95
CA GLY A 137 -2.76 -21.23 9.36
C GLY A 137 -2.04 -19.97 9.80
N LEU A 138 -0.89 -20.12 10.44
CA LEU A 138 0.04 -19.03 10.76
C LEU A 138 1.44 -19.44 10.29
N GLN A 139 2.07 -18.56 9.51
CA GLN A 139 3.42 -18.73 8.98
C GLN A 139 4.26 -17.52 9.36
N LEU A 140 5.25 -17.71 10.23
CA LEU A 140 6.22 -16.67 10.50
C LEU A 140 7.18 -16.53 9.32
N GLY A 141 7.39 -15.30 8.86
CA GLY A 141 8.31 -15.01 7.77
C GLY A 141 9.74 -15.34 8.18
N LEU A 142 10.48 -16.00 7.28
CA LEU A 142 11.89 -16.30 7.47
C LEU A 142 12.74 -15.16 6.86
N PRO A 143 13.73 -14.61 7.58
CA PRO A 143 14.77 -13.83 6.94
C PRO A 143 15.55 -14.74 5.97
N ALA A 144 15.77 -14.30 4.75
CA ALA A 144 16.64 -15.03 3.84
C ALA A 144 18.07 -15.07 4.42
N GLY A 145 18.54 -16.26 4.80
CA GLY A 145 19.94 -16.52 5.14
C GLY A 145 20.43 -16.04 6.51
N ARG A 146 19.58 -15.76 7.51
CA ARG A 146 20.04 -15.32 8.84
C ARG A 146 19.37 -15.99 10.03
N ILE A 147 20.16 -16.15 11.09
CA ILE A 147 19.77 -16.58 12.44
C ILE A 147 19.53 -15.29 13.25
N GLY A 148 18.40 -15.15 13.96
CA GLY A 148 18.18 -14.05 14.92
C GLY A 148 17.41 -12.80 14.43
N ALA A 149 16.50 -12.91 13.46
CA ALA A 149 15.63 -11.78 13.07
C ALA A 149 14.53 -11.46 14.10
N TYR A 150 14.11 -12.46 14.88
CA TYR A 150 13.18 -12.27 15.99
C TYR A 150 13.94 -12.49 17.29
N ASN A 151 14.33 -11.38 17.91
CA ASN A 151 15.02 -11.38 19.19
C ASN A 151 14.01 -11.31 20.31
N GLN A 152 14.31 -12.03 21.38
CA GLN A 152 13.59 -12.02 22.64
C GLN A 152 14.64 -11.69 23.68
N TRP A 153 14.46 -10.58 24.40
CA TRP A 153 15.49 -9.99 25.26
C TRP A 153 14.92 -9.60 26.62
N GLY A 154 15.71 -9.78 27.66
CA GLY A 154 15.37 -9.38 29.01
C GLY A 154 16.60 -8.96 29.81
N GLN A 155 16.41 -7.96 30.66
CA GLN A 155 17.41 -7.47 31.59
C GLN A 155 16.79 -7.22 32.96
N ALA A 156 17.48 -7.70 34.01
CA ALA A 156 17.01 -7.63 35.39
C ALA A 156 18.18 -7.34 36.36
N PRO A 157 18.75 -6.13 36.38
CA PRO A 157 19.73 -5.77 37.39
C PRO A 157 19.11 -5.71 38.79
N SER A 158 19.90 -5.99 39.83
CA SER A 158 19.47 -5.92 41.22
C SER A 158 19.47 -4.49 41.81
N THR A 159 19.39 -3.48 40.95
CA THR A 159 19.33 -2.04 41.27
C THR A 159 17.90 -1.49 41.22
N GLY A 160 16.91 -2.34 40.97
CA GLY A 160 15.49 -1.95 40.91
C GLY A 160 15.04 -1.50 39.52
N GLN A 161 15.91 -1.57 38.52
CA GLN A 161 15.54 -1.40 37.12
C GLN A 161 15.29 -2.76 36.47
N SER A 162 14.35 -2.84 35.53
CA SER A 162 14.19 -4.01 34.67
C SER A 162 13.68 -3.61 33.30
N ALA A 163 14.01 -4.43 32.30
CA ALA A 163 13.64 -4.15 30.93
C ALA A 163 13.40 -5.44 30.15
N GLY A 164 12.58 -5.31 29.12
CA GLY A 164 12.21 -6.39 28.21
C GLY A 164 12.01 -5.86 26.80
N ALA A 165 12.29 -6.70 25.81
CA ALA A 165 12.06 -6.35 24.41
C ALA A 165 11.82 -7.61 23.56
N ALA A 166 10.99 -7.49 22.52
CA ALA A 166 10.76 -8.55 21.54
C ALA A 166 10.58 -8.01 20.12
N GLY A 167 10.97 -8.80 19.11
CA GLY A 167 10.86 -8.45 17.69
C GLY A 167 12.22 -8.19 17.04
N LEU A 168 12.27 -7.26 16.07
CA LEU A 168 13.53 -6.79 15.48
C LEU A 168 14.27 -5.85 16.46
N VAL A 169 14.91 -6.45 17.44
CA VAL A 169 15.60 -5.76 18.53
C VAL A 169 17.11 -5.96 18.37
N SER A 170 17.92 -4.93 18.65
CA SER A 170 19.38 -5.07 18.70
C SER A 170 19.84 -5.81 19.97
N ASN A 171 21.12 -6.20 20.04
CA ASN A 171 21.69 -6.85 21.23
C ASN A 171 21.67 -5.96 22.49
N SER A 172 21.37 -4.67 22.36
CA SER A 172 21.23 -3.72 23.47
C SER A 172 19.78 -3.50 23.92
N GLY A 173 18.81 -4.28 23.42
CA GLY A 173 17.40 -4.12 23.77
C GLY A 173 16.69 -2.95 23.06
N ALA A 174 17.39 -2.23 22.17
CA ALA A 174 16.82 -1.10 21.42
C ALA A 174 15.98 -1.60 20.24
N ILE A 175 14.84 -0.95 20.01
CA ILE A 175 13.97 -1.21 18.86
C ILE A 175 14.66 -0.74 17.58
N GLY A 176 14.92 -1.67 16.65
CA GLY A 176 15.62 -1.41 15.39
C GLY A 176 14.75 -0.79 14.30
N LEU A 177 13.92 0.21 14.62
CA LEU A 177 13.04 0.89 13.64
C LEU A 177 13.46 2.34 13.35
N THR A 178 14.36 2.92 14.15
CA THR A 178 14.80 4.34 14.04
C THR A 178 16.27 4.52 13.67
N GLY A 179 17.03 3.43 13.53
CA GLY A 179 18.37 3.44 12.96
C GLY A 179 18.33 2.83 11.56
N THR A 180 19.11 3.38 10.61
CA THR A 180 19.39 2.73 9.33
C THR A 180 19.61 1.24 9.58
N PRO A 181 18.74 0.35 9.05
CA PRO A 181 18.93 -1.07 9.25
C PRO A 181 20.33 -1.40 8.76
N ALA A 182 21.07 -2.22 9.50
CA ALA A 182 22.44 -2.59 9.15
C ALA A 182 22.51 -3.29 7.76
N ASP A 183 21.35 -3.65 7.18
CA ASP A 183 21.19 -4.25 5.86
C ASP A 183 19.91 -3.76 5.16
N ALA A 184 19.91 -3.77 3.83
CA ALA A 184 18.79 -3.30 2.98
C ALA A 184 17.58 -4.27 2.91
N SER A 185 17.64 -5.46 3.53
CA SER A 185 16.56 -6.46 3.48
C SER A 185 16.04 -6.79 4.88
N LEU A 186 14.89 -6.22 5.23
CA LEU A 186 14.13 -6.55 6.43
C LEU A 186 13.58 -8.00 6.36
N PRO A 187 13.26 -8.64 7.49
CA PRO A 187 12.56 -9.93 7.53
C PRO A 187 11.28 -9.89 6.69
N THR A 188 10.95 -11.03 6.08
CA THR A 188 9.68 -11.17 5.36
C THR A 188 8.51 -11.11 6.34
N ALA A 189 7.36 -10.61 5.86
CA ALA A 189 6.16 -10.50 6.68
C ALA A 189 5.71 -11.87 7.21
N ALA A 190 5.23 -11.91 8.46
CA ALA A 190 4.46 -13.04 8.96
C ALA A 190 3.10 -13.08 8.23
N THR A 191 2.64 -14.27 7.87
CA THR A 191 1.41 -14.47 7.11
C THR A 191 0.42 -15.28 7.95
N ILE A 192 -0.80 -14.77 8.11
CA ILE A 192 -1.93 -15.49 8.73
C ILE A 192 -2.90 -15.84 7.62
N ARG A 193 -3.16 -17.13 7.38
CA ARG A 193 -4.11 -17.59 6.36
C ARG A 193 -5.49 -17.70 6.96
N LEU A 194 -6.37 -16.76 6.62
CA LEU A 194 -7.71 -16.69 7.18
C LEU A 194 -8.57 -17.88 6.76
N GLY A 195 -8.39 -18.41 5.54
CA GLY A 195 -9.11 -19.61 5.10
C GLY A 195 -8.83 -20.87 5.92
N ALA A 196 -7.64 -20.98 6.52
CA ALA A 196 -7.30 -22.07 7.42
C ALA A 196 -7.88 -21.87 8.83
N LEU A 197 -8.01 -20.61 9.28
CA LEU A 197 -8.56 -20.25 10.59
C LEU A 197 -10.10 -20.20 10.60
N LEU A 198 -10.71 -19.87 9.46
CA LEU A 198 -12.14 -19.71 9.26
C LEU A 198 -12.63 -20.55 8.07
N PRO A 199 -12.48 -21.90 8.11
CA PRO A 199 -12.82 -22.76 6.98
C PRO A 199 -14.30 -22.72 6.58
N ALA A 200 -15.19 -22.33 7.51
CA ALA A 200 -16.62 -22.15 7.25
C ALA A 200 -16.93 -20.90 6.40
N VAL A 201 -16.01 -19.95 6.29
CA VAL A 201 -16.18 -18.72 5.52
C VAL A 201 -15.49 -18.88 4.16
N THR A 202 -16.20 -19.46 3.20
CA THR A 202 -15.66 -19.79 1.87
C THR A 202 -15.07 -18.60 1.13
N ALA A 203 -15.60 -17.38 1.36
CA ALA A 203 -15.06 -16.14 0.80
C ALA A 203 -13.63 -15.82 1.25
N LEU A 204 -13.16 -16.39 2.37
CA LEU A 204 -11.83 -16.15 2.93
C LEU A 204 -10.82 -17.27 2.62
N ALA A 205 -11.19 -18.27 1.82
CA ALA A 205 -10.35 -19.44 1.53
C ALA A 205 -8.92 -19.06 1.08
N ASP A 206 -8.82 -18.04 0.21
CA ASP A 206 -7.54 -17.54 -0.33
C ASP A 206 -7.07 -16.23 0.34
N ALA A 207 -7.76 -15.78 1.39
CA ALA A 207 -7.43 -14.55 2.10
C ALA A 207 -6.32 -14.80 3.13
N ARG A 208 -5.34 -13.89 3.16
CA ARG A 208 -4.22 -13.90 4.09
C ARG A 208 -3.93 -12.50 4.63
N VAL A 209 -3.53 -12.41 5.89
CA VAL A 209 -3.05 -11.17 6.51
C VAL A 209 -1.53 -11.22 6.59
N ASP A 210 -0.87 -10.27 5.93
CA ASP A 210 0.57 -10.08 5.97
C ASP A 210 0.88 -9.01 7.04
N VAL A 211 1.64 -9.43 8.04
CA VAL A 211 2.11 -8.61 9.16
C VAL A 211 3.58 -8.33 8.94
N GLY A 212 3.93 -7.06 8.77
CA GLY A 212 5.30 -6.63 8.59
C GLY A 212 6.16 -6.78 9.84
N VAL A 213 7.27 -6.06 9.87
CA VAL A 213 8.14 -6.01 11.05
C VAL A 213 7.38 -5.48 12.26
N LEU A 214 7.55 -6.17 13.38
CA LEU A 214 7.01 -5.80 14.69
C LEU A 214 8.14 -5.71 15.73
N ALA A 215 7.98 -4.82 16.69
CA ALA A 215 8.82 -4.76 17.88
C ALA A 215 8.06 -4.14 19.05
N SER A 216 8.48 -4.48 20.27
CA SER A 216 8.07 -3.79 21.49
C SER A 216 9.19 -3.75 22.52
N SER A 217 9.10 -2.79 23.43
CA SER A 217 9.97 -2.67 24.58
C SER A 217 9.21 -2.15 25.81
N THR A 218 9.62 -2.63 26.98
CA THR A 218 9.13 -2.15 28.27
C THR A 218 10.33 -1.93 29.18
N GLN A 219 10.37 -0.81 29.89
CA GLN A 219 11.35 -0.50 30.91
C GLN A 219 10.63 -0.06 32.19
N LEU A 220 11.08 -0.58 33.33
CA LEU A 220 10.56 -0.26 34.65
C LEU A 220 11.70 0.26 35.51
N ASP A 221 11.54 1.46 36.06
CA ASP A 221 12.40 1.99 37.10
C ASP A 221 11.65 1.95 38.44
N TRP A 222 11.71 0.78 39.09
CA TRP A 222 11.05 0.56 40.36
C TRP A 222 11.72 1.33 41.50
N CYS A 223 13.04 1.46 41.46
CA CYS A 223 13.77 2.23 42.45
C CYS A 223 13.34 3.69 42.44
N ARG A 224 13.30 4.33 41.26
CA ARG A 224 12.81 5.71 41.12
C ARG A 224 11.33 5.85 41.46
N THR A 225 10.51 4.84 41.14
CA THR A 225 9.10 4.79 41.57
C THR A 225 9.00 4.86 43.09
N LEU A 226 9.82 4.08 43.77
CA LEU A 226 9.88 4.10 45.22
C LEU A 226 10.40 5.46 45.72
N GLU A 227 11.50 6.01 45.19
CA GLU A 227 11.98 7.35 45.57
C GLU A 227 10.89 8.42 45.46
N ASN A 228 10.15 8.47 44.35
CA ASN A 228 9.04 9.41 44.17
C ASN A 228 7.93 9.20 45.20
N ARG A 229 7.65 7.95 45.58
CA ARG A 229 6.62 7.63 46.58
C ARG A 229 6.99 7.99 48.01
N VAL A 230 8.25 8.35 48.27
CA VAL A 230 8.65 8.93 49.56
C VAL A 230 8.06 10.33 49.71
N THR A 231 8.04 11.11 48.63
CA THR A 231 7.57 12.50 48.63
C THR A 231 6.10 12.63 48.27
N ASP A 232 5.60 11.77 47.38
CA ASP A 232 4.20 11.70 46.98
C ASP A 232 3.72 10.24 46.94
N PRO A 233 2.98 9.76 47.95
CA PRO A 233 2.46 8.39 47.97
C PRO A 233 1.60 8.02 46.76
N ALA A 234 1.04 9.00 46.04
CA ALA A 234 0.25 8.81 44.82
C ALA A 234 1.10 8.86 43.54
N ALA A 235 2.42 9.02 43.64
CA ALA A 235 3.30 9.10 42.49
C ALA A 235 3.14 7.88 41.57
N PRO A 236 2.98 8.10 40.25
CA PRO A 236 2.81 7.03 39.29
C PRO A 236 4.07 6.18 39.21
N VAL A 237 3.90 4.95 38.74
CA VAL A 237 5.05 4.08 38.45
C VAL A 237 5.82 4.64 37.27
N VAL A 238 7.14 4.66 37.39
CA VAL A 238 8.05 5.06 36.31
C VAL A 238 8.23 3.86 35.39
N VAL A 239 7.41 3.82 34.35
CA VAL A 239 7.40 2.77 33.33
C VAL A 239 7.36 3.42 31.94
N ASP A 240 8.27 2.98 31.07
CA ASP A 240 8.31 3.39 29.67
C ASP A 240 7.99 2.19 28.78
N ARG A 241 7.04 2.37 27.86
CA ARG A 241 6.61 1.35 26.90
C ARG A 241 6.63 1.91 25.51
N ASP A 242 7.14 1.11 24.59
CA ASP A 242 7.16 1.46 23.17
C ASP A 242 6.82 0.24 22.32
N TYR A 243 6.24 0.49 21.15
CA TYR A 243 5.91 -0.51 20.17
C TYR A 243 6.04 0.03 18.75
N GLY A 244 6.31 -0.86 17.81
CA GLY A 244 6.45 -0.52 16.41
C GLY A 244 5.89 -1.59 15.49
N ILE A 245 5.13 -1.14 14.49
CA ILE A 245 4.52 -1.95 13.45
C ILE A 245 4.82 -1.30 12.11
N ALA A 246 5.55 -2.01 11.25
CA ALA A 246 5.96 -1.48 9.95
C ALA A 246 4.83 -1.55 8.91
N SER A 247 4.07 -2.64 8.88
CA SER A 247 2.96 -2.80 7.94
C SER A 247 1.95 -3.85 8.39
N LEU A 248 0.72 -3.69 7.90
CA LEU A 248 -0.34 -4.68 8.03
C LEU A 248 -1.16 -4.64 6.76
N ALA A 249 -1.28 -5.76 6.05
CA ALA A 249 -2.00 -5.84 4.79
C ALA A 249 -2.87 -7.10 4.71
N LEU A 250 -4.05 -6.99 4.13
CA LEU A 250 -4.84 -8.13 3.68
C LEU A 250 -4.52 -8.40 2.22
N GLN A 251 -4.29 -9.65 1.86
CA GLN A 251 -4.11 -10.08 0.50
C GLN A 251 -5.06 -11.24 0.18
N THR A 252 -5.56 -11.27 -1.04
CA THR A 252 -6.29 -12.41 -1.58
C THR A 252 -5.84 -12.66 -3.02
N ASN A 253 -5.72 -13.92 -3.38
CA ASN A 253 -5.66 -14.33 -4.77
C ASN A 253 -7.09 -14.64 -5.22
N SER A 254 -7.45 -14.24 -6.44
CA SER A 254 -8.81 -14.45 -6.94
C SER A 254 -8.84 -14.76 -8.43
N PRO A 255 -9.43 -15.90 -8.82
CA PRO A 255 -9.73 -16.21 -10.21
C PRO A 255 -10.62 -15.17 -10.89
N VAL A 256 -11.46 -14.45 -10.12
CA VAL A 256 -12.35 -13.39 -10.65
C VAL A 256 -11.52 -12.23 -11.22
N VAL A 257 -10.44 -11.85 -10.54
CA VAL A 257 -9.54 -10.77 -10.97
C VAL A 257 -8.76 -11.18 -12.22
N ALA A 258 -8.27 -12.42 -12.28
CA ALA A 258 -7.64 -12.97 -13.48
C ALA A 258 -8.64 -13.09 -14.66
N GLY A 259 -9.90 -13.45 -14.37
CA GLY A 259 -10.99 -13.51 -15.34
C GLY A 259 -11.30 -12.15 -15.96
N ALA A 260 -11.26 -11.08 -15.18
CA ALA A 260 -11.46 -9.71 -15.67
C ALA A 260 -10.43 -9.32 -16.75
N ARG A 261 -9.15 -9.70 -16.58
CA ARG A 261 -8.10 -9.49 -17.60
C ARG A 261 -8.38 -10.26 -18.88
N THR A 262 -8.77 -11.52 -18.77
CA THR A 262 -9.11 -12.36 -19.94
C THR A 262 -10.27 -11.75 -20.73
N ALA A 263 -11.33 -11.32 -20.03
CA ALA A 263 -12.47 -10.65 -20.64
C ALA A 263 -12.09 -9.31 -21.30
N ALA A 264 -11.23 -8.51 -20.67
CA ALA A 264 -10.71 -7.27 -21.24
C ALA A 264 -9.89 -7.52 -22.53
N SER A 265 -9.04 -8.54 -22.54
CA SER A 265 -8.27 -8.95 -23.72
C SER A 265 -9.19 -9.40 -24.87
N ALA A 266 -10.25 -10.15 -24.56
CA ALA A 266 -11.26 -10.54 -25.56
C ALA A 266 -12.00 -9.32 -26.13
N ALA A 267 -12.30 -8.31 -25.30
CA ALA A 267 -12.93 -7.07 -25.75
C ALA A 267 -12.00 -6.26 -26.68
N VAL A 268 -10.71 -6.15 -26.36
CA VAL A 268 -9.72 -5.49 -27.23
C VAL A 268 -9.52 -6.26 -28.54
N THR A 269 -9.53 -7.59 -28.49
CA THR A 269 -9.50 -8.45 -29.69
C THR A 269 -10.72 -8.18 -30.58
N THR A 270 -11.90 -8.08 -29.99
CA THR A 270 -13.14 -7.76 -30.70
C THR A 270 -13.06 -6.41 -31.38
N LEU A 271 -12.55 -5.38 -30.70
CA LEU A 271 -12.29 -4.06 -31.28
C LEU A 271 -11.37 -4.17 -32.51
N ASN A 272 -10.25 -4.90 -32.38
CA ASN A 272 -9.30 -5.09 -33.48
C ASN A 272 -9.95 -5.78 -34.68
N THR A 273 -10.76 -6.82 -34.45
CA THR A 273 -11.51 -7.50 -35.51
C THR A 273 -12.50 -6.56 -36.21
N THR A 274 -13.21 -5.71 -35.47
CA THR A 274 -14.12 -4.71 -36.06
C THR A 274 -13.38 -3.70 -36.93
N ILE A 275 -12.21 -3.23 -36.49
CA ILE A 275 -11.38 -2.29 -37.28
C ILE A 275 -10.84 -2.99 -38.54
N ALA A 276 -10.35 -4.22 -38.41
CA ALA A 276 -9.83 -5.00 -39.53
C ALA A 276 -10.91 -5.26 -40.60
N ALA A 277 -12.17 -5.45 -40.19
CA ALA A 277 -13.31 -5.63 -41.09
C ALA A 277 -13.65 -4.38 -41.94
N LEU A 278 -13.14 -3.20 -41.59
CA LEU A 278 -13.23 -2.01 -42.44
C LEU A 278 -12.33 -2.12 -43.68
N GLY A 279 -11.25 -2.90 -43.58
CA GLY A 279 -10.29 -3.17 -44.64
C GLY A 279 -10.63 -4.40 -45.49
N GLY A 280 -9.72 -4.75 -46.40
CA GLY A 280 -9.90 -5.79 -47.39
C GLY A 280 -10.65 -5.33 -48.66
N PRO A 281 -10.78 -6.20 -49.67
CA PRO A 281 -11.43 -5.86 -50.94
C PRO A 281 -12.95 -5.70 -50.82
N ASN A 282 -13.54 -6.38 -49.83
CA ASN A 282 -14.95 -6.34 -49.49
C ASN A 282 -15.24 -5.51 -48.23
N GLY A 283 -14.22 -4.85 -47.67
CA GLY A 283 -14.36 -3.98 -46.50
C GLY A 283 -15.24 -2.77 -46.79
N LEU A 284 -15.80 -2.20 -45.73
CA LEU A 284 -16.71 -1.06 -45.82
C LEU A 284 -16.07 0.16 -46.51
N ILE A 285 -14.77 0.38 -46.31
CA ILE A 285 -14.02 1.47 -46.95
C ILE A 285 -13.94 1.25 -48.46
N ALA A 286 -13.47 0.07 -48.89
CA ALA A 286 -13.26 -0.27 -50.29
C ALA A 286 -14.59 -0.30 -51.08
N THR A 287 -15.65 -0.85 -50.48
CA THR A 287 -16.99 -0.93 -51.07
C THR A 287 -17.64 0.45 -51.22
N THR A 288 -17.55 1.29 -50.18
CA THR A 288 -18.09 2.67 -50.23
C THR A 288 -17.33 3.52 -51.24
N LEU A 289 -15.99 3.49 -51.22
CA LEU A 289 -15.19 4.25 -52.18
C LEU A 289 -15.50 3.83 -53.63
N ARG A 290 -15.61 2.53 -53.88
CA ARG A 290 -15.98 1.98 -55.19
C ARG A 290 -17.34 2.51 -55.65
N ALA A 291 -18.36 2.41 -54.82
CA ALA A 291 -19.70 2.87 -55.17
C ALA A 291 -19.73 4.37 -55.51
N GLN A 292 -19.06 5.19 -54.70
CA GLN A 292 -19.03 6.64 -54.88
C GLN A 292 -18.23 7.07 -56.12
N VAL A 293 -17.07 6.43 -56.38
CA VAL A 293 -16.27 6.71 -57.58
C VAL A 293 -17.01 6.27 -58.85
N LEU A 294 -17.67 5.11 -58.85
CA LEU A 294 -18.47 4.68 -59.99
C LEU A 294 -19.65 5.62 -60.25
N ALA A 295 -20.34 6.06 -59.21
CA ALA A 295 -21.42 7.04 -59.35
C ALA A 295 -20.95 8.35 -60.00
N ALA A 296 -19.72 8.79 -59.71
CA ALA A 296 -19.13 9.98 -60.32
C ALA A 296 -18.63 9.74 -61.76
N VAL A 297 -18.03 8.58 -62.05
CA VAL A 297 -17.36 8.29 -63.34
C VAL A 297 -18.33 7.80 -64.41
N THR A 298 -19.31 6.95 -64.08
CA THR A 298 -20.24 6.35 -65.06
C THR A 298 -20.95 7.37 -65.97
N PRO A 299 -21.43 8.53 -65.49
CA PRO A 299 -22.11 9.52 -66.33
C PRO A 299 -21.26 10.14 -67.44
N VAL A 300 -19.93 10.09 -67.32
CA VAL A 300 -19.00 10.78 -68.25
C VAL A 300 -18.26 9.83 -69.21
N LEU A 301 -18.56 8.52 -69.20
CA LEU A 301 -17.82 7.53 -69.97
C LEU A 301 -18.05 7.60 -71.49
N GLY A 302 -19.19 8.14 -71.94
CA GLY A 302 -19.52 8.24 -73.36
C GLY A 302 -19.54 6.86 -74.04
N ALA A 303 -18.65 6.67 -75.02
CA ALA A 303 -18.50 5.40 -75.75
C ALA A 303 -17.70 4.32 -74.99
N LEU A 304 -17.08 4.68 -73.85
CA LEU A 304 -16.38 3.72 -72.99
C LEU A 304 -17.37 2.99 -72.06
N GLY A 305 -17.08 1.73 -71.78
CA GLY A 305 -17.72 0.94 -70.74
C GLY A 305 -16.83 0.79 -69.50
N LEU A 306 -17.43 0.38 -68.39
CA LEU A 306 -16.68 -0.08 -67.23
C LEU A 306 -16.16 -1.49 -67.46
N GLY A 307 -14.88 -1.70 -67.21
CA GLY A 307 -14.26 -3.02 -67.07
C GLY A 307 -14.17 -3.44 -65.61
N THR A 308 -13.15 -4.23 -65.29
CA THR A 308 -12.90 -4.69 -63.92
C THR A 308 -12.63 -3.53 -62.98
N VAL A 309 -13.28 -3.56 -61.82
CA VAL A 309 -13.07 -2.58 -60.74
C VAL A 309 -12.51 -3.30 -59.53
N THR A 310 -11.26 -3.03 -59.20
CA THR A 310 -10.59 -3.59 -58.03
C THR A 310 -10.37 -2.51 -56.99
N ALA A 311 -10.75 -2.77 -55.74
CA ALA A 311 -10.48 -1.83 -54.66
C ALA A 311 -10.06 -2.64 -53.45
N THR A 312 -8.96 -2.27 -52.82
CA THR A 312 -8.47 -2.90 -51.60
C THR A 312 -8.09 -1.82 -50.61
N ALA A 313 -8.64 -1.91 -49.40
CA ALA A 313 -8.26 -1.07 -48.28
C ALA A 313 -7.41 -1.88 -47.30
N THR A 314 -6.40 -1.27 -46.70
CA THR A 314 -5.69 -1.79 -45.53
C THR A 314 -5.86 -0.80 -44.41
N VAL A 315 -6.12 -1.31 -43.20
CA VAL A 315 -6.26 -0.51 -41.99
C VAL A 315 -5.26 -1.06 -40.99
N ALA A 316 -4.33 -0.23 -40.53
CA ALA A 316 -3.32 -0.59 -39.55
C ALA A 316 -3.54 0.23 -38.28
N VAL A 317 -3.80 -0.49 -37.17
CA VAL A 317 -4.00 0.07 -35.84
C VAL A 317 -2.89 -0.43 -34.92
N ASP A 318 -2.33 0.46 -34.10
CA ASP A 318 -1.40 0.10 -33.05
C ASP A 318 -2.11 0.06 -31.69
N LEU A 319 -2.28 -1.15 -31.15
CA LEU A 319 -2.91 -1.38 -29.85
C LEU A 319 -1.89 -1.64 -28.73
N ALA A 320 -0.59 -1.43 -28.97
CA ALA A 320 0.43 -1.59 -27.93
C ALA A 320 0.14 -0.74 -26.67
N PRO A 321 -0.29 0.54 -26.76
CA PRO A 321 -0.64 1.33 -25.57
C PRO A 321 -1.82 0.74 -24.79
N VAL A 322 -2.82 0.19 -25.48
CA VAL A 322 -3.98 -0.48 -24.85
C VAL A 322 -3.52 -1.73 -24.11
N ASN A 323 -2.69 -2.56 -24.76
CA ASN A 323 -2.17 -3.78 -24.17
C ASN A 323 -1.28 -3.54 -22.94
N ALA A 324 -0.52 -2.43 -22.91
CA ALA A 324 0.25 -2.04 -21.73
C ALA A 324 -0.65 -1.80 -20.50
N LEU A 325 -1.78 -1.10 -20.69
CA LEU A 325 -2.76 -0.85 -19.62
C LEU A 325 -3.44 -2.13 -19.10
N LEU A 326 -3.60 -3.16 -19.95
CA LEU A 326 -4.15 -4.46 -19.53
C LEU A 326 -3.19 -5.26 -18.62
N SER A 327 -1.91 -4.89 -18.57
CA SER A 327 -0.89 -5.53 -17.73
C SER A 327 -0.51 -4.71 -16.50
N GLN A 328 -1.07 -3.51 -16.37
CA GLN A 328 -0.73 -2.60 -15.29
C GLN A 328 -1.34 -3.04 -13.96
N THR A 329 -0.57 -2.87 -12.88
CA THR A 329 -1.09 -2.94 -11.51
C THR A 329 -1.81 -1.64 -11.15
N LEU A 330 -3.06 -1.74 -10.70
CA LEU A 330 -3.88 -0.60 -10.28
C LEU A 330 -3.64 -0.32 -8.80
N THR A 331 -3.42 0.93 -8.41
CA THR A 331 -3.31 1.25 -6.97
C THR A 331 -3.65 2.70 -6.65
N ASP A 332 -4.26 2.91 -5.48
CA ASP A 332 -4.46 4.23 -4.86
C ASP A 332 -3.58 4.43 -3.61
N GLY A 333 -2.62 3.54 -3.39
CA GLY A 333 -1.74 3.52 -2.21
C GLY A 333 -2.34 2.80 -0.98
N ILE A 334 -3.62 2.45 -0.98
CA ILE A 334 -4.29 1.60 0.02
C ILE A 334 -4.68 0.27 -0.60
N VAL A 335 -5.40 0.30 -1.72
CA VAL A 335 -5.78 -0.85 -2.52
C VAL A 335 -4.78 -1.00 -3.66
N THR A 336 -4.35 -2.23 -3.90
CA THR A 336 -3.53 -2.63 -5.04
C THR A 336 -4.21 -3.82 -5.71
N ILE A 337 -4.49 -3.72 -7.01
CA ILE A 337 -5.11 -4.78 -7.82
C ILE A 337 -4.14 -5.14 -8.94
N ASP A 338 -3.69 -6.38 -8.93
CA ASP A 338 -2.90 -6.96 -10.02
C ASP A 338 -3.80 -7.83 -10.88
N LEU A 339 -4.24 -7.27 -12.01
CA LEU A 339 -5.06 -7.98 -12.99
C LEU A 339 -4.30 -9.14 -13.66
N ALA A 340 -2.96 -9.08 -13.70
CA ALA A 340 -2.14 -10.09 -14.35
C ALA A 340 -2.01 -11.35 -13.50
N ASN A 341 -1.80 -11.19 -12.20
CA ASN A 341 -1.63 -12.28 -11.24
C ASN A 341 -2.91 -12.63 -10.46
N GLY A 342 -4.00 -11.90 -10.67
CA GLY A 342 -5.25 -12.11 -9.95
C GLY A 342 -5.16 -11.72 -8.48
N LEU A 343 -4.36 -10.70 -8.15
CA LEU A 343 -4.09 -10.30 -6.77
C LEU A 343 -4.91 -9.09 -6.36
N VAL A 344 -5.47 -9.11 -5.15
CA VAL A 344 -5.92 -7.90 -4.46
C VAL A 344 -5.17 -7.79 -3.14
N ARG A 345 -4.54 -6.64 -2.89
CA ARG A 345 -3.87 -6.31 -1.64
C ARG A 345 -4.47 -5.02 -1.09
N VAL A 346 -4.77 -5.01 0.20
CA VAL A 346 -5.31 -3.86 0.93
C VAL A 346 -4.39 -3.57 2.11
N ASP A 347 -3.82 -2.37 2.15
CA ASP A 347 -3.05 -1.88 3.28
C ASP A 347 -3.99 -1.54 4.44
N LEU A 348 -4.11 -2.46 5.40
CA LEU A 348 -4.99 -2.31 6.55
C LEU A 348 -4.50 -1.20 7.48
N ALA A 349 -3.18 -1.00 7.59
CA ALA A 349 -2.62 0.06 8.41
C ALA A 349 -3.09 1.45 7.92
N ARG A 350 -2.96 1.69 6.61
CA ARG A 350 -3.42 2.94 6.00
C ARG A 350 -4.93 3.06 5.91
N LEU A 351 -5.64 1.94 5.71
CA LEU A 351 -7.10 1.94 5.67
C LEU A 351 -7.70 2.33 7.03
N LEU A 352 -7.13 1.84 8.14
CA LEU A 352 -7.70 1.97 9.48
C LEU A 352 -7.21 3.21 10.22
N ASN A 353 -6.01 3.72 9.93
CA ASN A 353 -5.45 4.89 10.65
C ASN A 353 -4.71 5.90 9.74
N GLY A 354 -4.87 5.79 8.42
CA GLY A 354 -4.36 6.77 7.47
C GLY A 354 -2.82 6.75 7.30
N ALA A 355 -2.26 7.90 6.92
CA ALA A 355 -0.84 8.01 6.54
C ALA A 355 0.15 7.69 7.68
N ASN A 356 -0.30 7.80 8.94
CA ASN A 356 0.53 7.58 10.13
C ASN A 356 0.73 6.08 10.45
N GLY A 357 0.05 5.17 9.74
CA GLY A 357 0.15 3.74 9.98
C GLY A 357 -0.38 3.36 11.37
N LEU A 358 0.21 2.36 12.03
CA LEU A 358 -0.33 1.84 13.31
C LEU A 358 0.43 2.30 14.57
N ASN A 359 1.42 3.18 14.42
CA ASN A 359 2.30 3.60 15.51
C ASN A 359 1.77 4.85 16.21
N GLY A 360 2.06 4.99 17.51
CA GLY A 360 1.66 6.14 18.32
C GLY A 360 0.18 6.19 18.70
N LEU A 361 -0.53 5.07 18.59
CA LEU A 361 -1.92 4.93 19.04
C LEU A 361 -1.98 4.68 20.55
N ASP A 362 -3.08 5.12 21.17
CA ASP A 362 -3.32 4.96 22.60
C ASP A 362 -3.28 3.47 23.03
N PRO A 363 -2.98 3.17 24.31
CA PRO A 363 -3.00 1.81 24.80
C PRO A 363 -4.33 1.10 24.51
N ASN A 364 -4.23 -0.18 24.12
CA ASN A 364 -5.35 -1.07 23.80
C ASN A 364 -6.26 -0.60 22.65
N THR A 365 -5.74 0.21 21.72
CA THR A 365 -6.52 0.68 20.57
C THR A 365 -6.97 -0.48 19.68
N GLU A 366 -8.28 -0.60 19.50
CA GLU A 366 -8.90 -1.57 18.60
C GLU A 366 -9.22 -0.95 17.24
N LEU A 367 -8.75 -1.61 16.19
CA LEU A 367 -8.95 -1.20 14.80
C LEU A 367 -10.11 -2.00 14.23
N LEU A 368 -11.29 -1.37 14.21
CA LEU A 368 -12.53 -2.01 13.80
C LEU A 368 -12.71 -1.97 12.28
N ILE A 369 -12.89 -3.14 11.67
CA ILE A 369 -13.39 -3.25 10.30
C ILE A 369 -14.91 -3.16 10.39
N ASN A 370 -15.47 -1.96 10.27
CA ASN A 370 -16.92 -1.75 10.31
C ASN A 370 -17.52 -1.55 8.90
N ALA A 371 -18.84 -1.46 8.82
CA ALA A 371 -19.54 -1.25 7.54
C ALA A 371 -19.07 0.01 6.79
N ALA A 372 -18.67 1.08 7.48
CA ALA A 372 -18.16 2.28 6.85
C ALA A 372 -16.79 2.04 6.18
N VAL A 373 -15.90 1.31 6.85
CA VAL A 373 -14.60 0.89 6.30
C VAL A 373 -14.80 0.00 5.08
N VAL A 374 -15.72 -0.98 5.14
CA VAL A 374 -16.00 -1.87 4.01
C VAL A 374 -16.60 -1.10 2.83
N ASN A 375 -17.55 -0.20 3.07
CA ASN A 375 -18.14 0.63 2.01
C ASN A 375 -17.10 1.56 1.36
N ALA A 376 -16.22 2.17 2.17
CA ALA A 376 -15.13 3.00 1.67
C ALA A 376 -14.15 2.19 0.81
N LEU A 377 -13.86 0.95 1.22
CA LEU A 377 -13.01 0.05 0.46
C LEU A 377 -13.64 -0.35 -0.89
N VAL A 378 -14.91 -0.75 -0.89
CA VAL A 378 -15.66 -1.09 -2.12
C VAL A 378 -15.70 0.11 -3.07
N ALA A 379 -15.94 1.32 -2.55
CA ALA A 379 -15.93 2.55 -3.35
C ALA A 379 -14.56 2.84 -3.96
N ARG A 380 -13.47 2.67 -3.20
CA ARG A 380 -12.09 2.83 -3.70
C ARG A 380 -11.76 1.82 -4.80
N THR A 381 -12.11 0.55 -4.59
CA THR A 381 -11.95 -0.51 -5.60
C THR A 381 -12.72 -0.18 -6.87
N GLY A 382 -13.98 0.26 -6.75
CA GLY A 382 -14.79 0.71 -7.88
C GLY A 382 -14.15 1.86 -8.63
N ALA A 383 -13.75 2.93 -7.92
CA ALA A 383 -13.10 4.09 -8.52
C ALA A 383 -11.78 3.74 -9.26
N LEU A 384 -10.97 2.82 -8.72
CA LEU A 384 -9.76 2.34 -9.40
C LEU A 384 -10.07 1.63 -10.72
N LEU A 385 -11.09 0.76 -10.73
CA LEU A 385 -11.50 0.00 -11.92
C LEU A 385 -12.20 0.87 -12.96
N ASP A 386 -12.97 1.88 -12.53
CA ASP A 386 -13.60 2.86 -13.41
C ASP A 386 -12.57 3.77 -14.07
N ALA A 387 -11.59 4.24 -13.30
CA ALA A 387 -10.48 5.04 -13.82
C ALA A 387 -9.65 4.24 -14.83
N TRP A 388 -9.35 2.97 -14.53
CA TRP A 388 -8.68 2.08 -15.47
C TRP A 388 -9.49 1.86 -16.75
N THR A 389 -10.79 1.58 -16.63
CA THR A 389 -11.69 1.40 -17.79
C THR A 389 -11.69 2.64 -18.68
N THR A 390 -11.76 3.82 -18.07
CA THR A 390 -11.69 5.12 -18.77
C THR A 390 -10.36 5.29 -19.51
N GLN A 391 -9.23 4.94 -18.87
CA GLN A 391 -7.91 5.02 -19.50
C GLN A 391 -7.77 4.05 -20.69
N VAL A 392 -8.26 2.81 -20.56
CA VAL A 392 -8.25 1.82 -21.64
C VAL A 392 -9.09 2.28 -22.82
N VAL A 393 -10.31 2.79 -22.58
CA VAL A 393 -11.18 3.33 -23.63
C VAL A 393 -10.56 4.54 -24.31
N ALA A 394 -9.97 5.47 -23.54
CA ALA A 394 -9.29 6.63 -24.10
C ALA A 394 -8.08 6.24 -24.97
N ALA A 395 -7.25 5.29 -24.50
CA ALA A 395 -6.12 4.77 -25.26
C ALA A 395 -6.59 4.07 -26.55
N ALA A 396 -7.67 3.28 -26.48
CA ALA A 396 -8.26 2.64 -27.65
C ALA A 396 -8.80 3.67 -28.64
N GLN A 397 -9.49 4.71 -28.17
CA GLN A 397 -10.00 5.78 -29.03
C GLN A 397 -8.87 6.54 -29.73
N GLN A 398 -7.77 6.81 -29.03
CA GLN A 398 -6.56 7.41 -29.63
C GLN A 398 -5.93 6.48 -30.68
N ALA A 399 -5.78 5.19 -30.37
CA ALA A 399 -5.24 4.20 -31.30
C ALA A 399 -6.11 4.08 -32.58
N VAL A 400 -7.43 3.99 -32.43
CA VAL A 400 -8.38 3.97 -33.55
C VAL A 400 -8.26 5.26 -34.37
N SER A 401 -8.24 6.42 -33.72
CA SER A 401 -8.16 7.71 -34.40
C SER A 401 -6.86 7.87 -35.21
N ALA A 402 -5.75 7.37 -34.67
CA ALA A 402 -4.43 7.38 -35.31
C ALA A 402 -4.22 6.26 -36.33
N ALA A 403 -5.13 5.28 -36.40
CA ALA A 403 -4.99 4.15 -37.31
C ALA A 403 -4.90 4.63 -38.77
N THR A 404 -3.94 4.09 -39.50
CA THR A 404 -3.67 4.47 -40.88
C THR A 404 -4.49 3.64 -41.84
N VAL A 405 -5.03 4.28 -42.87
CA VAL A 405 -5.82 3.67 -43.92
C VAL A 405 -5.12 3.92 -45.23
N ASN A 406 -4.84 2.84 -45.96
CA ASN A 406 -4.35 2.90 -47.32
C ASN A 406 -5.34 2.19 -48.24
N VAL A 407 -5.89 2.91 -49.21
CA VAL A 407 -6.79 2.34 -50.22
C VAL A 407 -6.18 2.53 -51.58
N ASN A 408 -6.25 1.48 -52.39
CA ASN A 408 -5.98 1.54 -53.81
C ASN A 408 -7.19 1.01 -54.57
N LEU A 409 -7.83 1.87 -55.36
CA LEU A 409 -8.95 1.56 -56.24
C LEU A 409 -8.50 1.76 -57.69
N ALA A 410 -8.61 0.73 -58.51
CA ALA A 410 -8.40 0.77 -59.93
C ALA A 410 -9.72 0.48 -60.66
N VAL A 411 -10.13 1.40 -61.53
CA VAL A 411 -11.27 1.27 -62.42
C VAL A 411 -10.73 1.14 -63.84
N ASN A 412 -10.85 -0.05 -64.43
CA ASN A 412 -10.51 -0.25 -65.83
C ASN A 412 -11.65 0.24 -66.73
N LEU A 413 -11.30 0.92 -67.82
CA LEU A 413 -12.24 1.40 -68.82
C LEU A 413 -12.06 0.59 -70.09
N GLN A 414 -13.16 0.15 -70.67
CA GLN A 414 -13.16 -0.73 -71.83
C GLN A 414 -13.81 -0.05 -73.03
N LEU A 415 -13.35 -0.42 -74.22
CA LEU A 415 -13.98 -0.05 -75.47
C LEU A 415 -14.35 -1.31 -76.23
N ASN A 416 -15.58 -1.37 -76.74
CA ASN A 416 -16.02 -2.43 -77.64
C ASN A 416 -15.78 -1.98 -79.08
N VAL A 417 -14.82 -2.60 -79.76
CA VAL A 417 -14.54 -2.36 -81.17
C VAL A 417 -14.89 -3.62 -81.94
N LEU A 418 -15.95 -3.55 -82.75
CA LEU A 418 -16.39 -4.65 -83.62
C LEU A 418 -16.58 -6.00 -82.87
N GLY A 419 -17.10 -5.95 -81.64
CA GLY A 419 -17.36 -7.14 -80.82
C GLY A 419 -16.19 -7.57 -79.92
N THR A 420 -15.02 -6.92 -80.03
CA THR A 420 -13.86 -7.17 -79.14
C THR A 420 -13.82 -6.13 -78.03
N ILE A 421 -13.86 -6.60 -76.77
CA ILE A 421 -13.76 -5.75 -75.58
C ILE A 421 -12.30 -5.65 -75.17
N THR A 422 -11.75 -4.44 -75.21
CA THR A 422 -10.34 -4.18 -74.87
C THR A 422 -10.24 -3.17 -73.74
N ASN A 423 -9.35 -3.40 -72.76
CA ASN A 423 -9.03 -2.40 -71.74
C ASN A 423 -8.24 -1.26 -72.39
N VAL A 424 -8.78 -0.05 -72.36
CA VAL A 424 -8.19 1.11 -73.04
C VAL A 424 -7.69 2.18 -72.08
N ALA A 425 -8.08 2.14 -70.80
CA ALA A 425 -7.55 3.04 -69.79
C ALA A 425 -7.78 2.52 -68.37
N THR A 426 -7.05 3.08 -67.41
CA THR A 426 -7.26 2.81 -65.99
C THR A 426 -7.33 4.13 -65.23
N VAL A 427 -8.33 4.25 -64.35
CA VAL A 427 -8.45 5.33 -63.37
C VAL A 427 -8.06 4.77 -62.01
N ASN A 428 -7.02 5.34 -61.41
CA ASN A 428 -6.53 4.97 -60.08
C ASN A 428 -6.94 6.03 -59.07
N VAL A 429 -7.59 5.60 -57.99
CA VAL A 429 -7.94 6.44 -56.83
C VAL A 429 -7.25 5.88 -55.60
N THR A 430 -6.50 6.73 -54.91
CA THR A 430 -5.80 6.38 -53.67
C THR A 430 -6.31 7.22 -52.51
N LEU A 431 -6.40 6.59 -51.35
CA LEU A 431 -6.67 7.24 -50.07
C LEU A 431 -5.56 6.80 -49.12
N GLN A 432 -4.78 7.75 -48.60
CA GLN A 432 -3.71 7.48 -47.63
C GLN A 432 -3.84 8.51 -46.51
N ASP A 433 -4.56 8.15 -45.46
CA ASP A 433 -4.81 9.05 -44.35
C ASP A 433 -5.12 8.27 -43.06
N THR A 434 -5.33 8.97 -41.96
CA THR A 434 -5.77 8.39 -40.69
C THR A 434 -7.29 8.26 -40.63
N LEU A 435 -7.81 7.32 -39.82
CA LEU A 435 -9.26 7.19 -39.59
C LEU A 435 -9.87 8.49 -39.05
N ASN A 436 -9.16 9.24 -38.20
CA ASN A 436 -9.63 10.54 -37.72
C ASN A 436 -9.86 11.53 -38.88
N ARG A 437 -8.89 11.65 -39.79
CA ARG A 437 -9.01 12.58 -40.93
C ARG A 437 -10.09 12.14 -41.92
N ILE A 438 -10.30 10.84 -42.08
CA ILE A 438 -11.40 10.30 -42.91
C ILE A 438 -12.76 10.61 -42.29
N THR A 439 -12.94 10.28 -41.02
CA THR A 439 -14.22 10.47 -40.31
C THR A 439 -14.60 11.93 -40.09
N THR A 440 -13.62 12.83 -40.01
CA THR A 440 -13.83 14.28 -39.92
C THR A 440 -13.96 14.96 -41.29
N GLY A 441 -13.91 14.21 -42.39
CA GLY A 441 -14.05 14.74 -43.76
C GLY A 441 -12.86 15.56 -44.24
N GLN A 442 -11.71 15.43 -43.58
CA GLN A 442 -10.47 16.14 -43.92
C GLN A 442 -9.55 15.33 -44.84
N ALA A 443 -9.85 14.06 -45.07
CA ALA A 443 -9.05 13.19 -45.91
C ALA A 443 -9.09 13.60 -47.39
N THR A 444 -7.99 13.34 -48.09
CA THR A 444 -7.84 13.69 -49.50
C THR A 444 -7.69 12.44 -50.37
N LEU A 445 -8.22 12.51 -51.58
CA LEU A 445 -8.08 11.45 -52.58
C LEU A 445 -7.06 11.84 -53.64
N GLY A 446 -6.05 10.99 -53.81
CA GLY A 446 -5.20 10.97 -54.99
C GLY A 446 -5.98 10.36 -56.14
N VAL A 447 -5.98 11.02 -57.30
CA VAL A 447 -6.63 10.50 -58.51
C VAL A 447 -5.65 10.64 -59.67
N SER A 448 -5.51 9.58 -60.43
CA SER A 448 -4.76 9.59 -61.68
C SER A 448 -5.49 8.75 -62.72
N ALA A 449 -5.36 9.09 -63.99
CA ALA A 449 -5.96 8.33 -65.06
C ALA A 449 -4.96 8.22 -66.22
N GLN A 450 -4.81 7.01 -66.78
CA GLN A 450 -3.86 6.74 -67.85
C GLN A 450 -4.50 5.88 -68.93
N ALA A 451 -4.23 6.21 -70.19
CA ALA A 451 -4.55 5.34 -71.32
C ALA A 451 -3.67 4.09 -71.32
N ALA A 452 -4.18 2.98 -71.84
CA ALA A 452 -3.42 1.74 -71.98
C ALA A 452 -2.23 1.92 -72.95
N ALA A 453 -1.12 1.22 -72.69
CA ALA A 453 0.04 1.24 -73.56
C ALA A 453 -0.27 0.64 -74.94
N GLY A 454 0.34 1.17 -75.99
CA GLY A 454 0.17 0.69 -77.37
C GLY A 454 -1.07 1.21 -78.10
N LEU A 455 -1.88 2.06 -77.46
CA LEU A 455 -2.96 2.77 -78.13
C LEU A 455 -2.43 3.86 -79.07
N SER A 456 -3.01 3.98 -80.26
CA SER A 456 -2.64 4.99 -81.25
C SER A 456 -3.84 5.44 -82.08
N GLY A 457 -3.68 6.56 -82.79
CA GLY A 457 -4.66 7.06 -83.77
C GLY A 457 -6.04 7.32 -83.19
N ALA A 458 -7.08 6.84 -83.88
CA ALA A 458 -8.48 7.12 -83.56
C ALA A 458 -8.92 6.66 -82.17
N VAL A 459 -8.36 5.57 -81.63
CA VAL A 459 -8.70 5.09 -80.28
C VAL A 459 -8.24 6.08 -79.22
N LEU A 460 -7.04 6.63 -79.37
CA LEU A 460 -6.50 7.62 -78.44
C LEU A 460 -7.30 8.95 -78.50
N ALA A 461 -7.80 9.30 -79.68
CA ALA A 461 -8.68 10.46 -79.88
C ALA A 461 -10.05 10.31 -79.17
N VAL A 462 -10.51 9.08 -78.94
CA VAL A 462 -11.71 8.79 -78.14
C VAL A 462 -11.40 8.73 -76.64
N VAL A 463 -10.29 8.09 -76.26
CA VAL A 463 -9.94 7.85 -74.85
C VAL A 463 -9.50 9.14 -74.14
N ASN A 464 -8.61 9.95 -74.74
CA ASN A 464 -8.02 11.11 -74.07
C ASN A 464 -9.06 12.17 -73.63
N PRO A 465 -10.08 12.54 -74.43
CA PRO A 465 -11.12 13.46 -73.98
C PRO A 465 -11.92 12.93 -72.79
N VAL A 466 -12.21 11.61 -72.76
CA VAL A 466 -12.92 11.00 -71.63
C VAL A 466 -12.07 11.03 -70.36
N LEU A 467 -10.76 10.72 -70.45
CA LEU A 467 -9.84 10.83 -69.31
C LEU A 467 -9.74 12.26 -68.79
N ALA A 468 -9.65 13.25 -69.69
CA ALA A 468 -9.66 14.66 -69.33
C ALA A 468 -10.98 15.06 -68.64
N THR A 469 -12.12 14.55 -69.12
CA THR A 469 -13.44 14.78 -68.53
C THR A 469 -13.53 14.13 -67.14
N ILE A 470 -13.03 12.91 -66.96
CA ILE A 470 -12.99 12.24 -65.66
C ILE A 470 -12.20 13.07 -64.64
N LEU A 471 -11.00 13.53 -65.01
CA LEU A 471 -10.14 14.29 -64.10
C LEU A 471 -10.64 15.74 -63.89
N GLY A 472 -11.18 16.37 -64.93
CA GLY A 472 -11.57 17.78 -64.92
C GLY A 472 -13.00 18.05 -64.47
N THR A 473 -13.90 17.06 -64.52
CA THR A 473 -15.33 17.23 -64.19
C THR A 473 -15.86 16.20 -63.19
N ALA A 474 -15.63 14.91 -63.42
CA ALA A 474 -16.18 13.86 -62.56
C ALA A 474 -15.45 13.74 -61.21
N LEU A 475 -14.12 13.88 -61.20
CA LEU A 475 -13.27 13.73 -60.01
C LEU A 475 -12.55 15.05 -59.67
N THR A 476 -13.28 16.17 -59.77
CA THR A 476 -12.82 17.48 -59.34
C THR A 476 -12.40 17.48 -57.85
N PRO A 477 -11.60 18.45 -57.38
CA PRO A 477 -11.28 18.59 -55.96
C PRO A 477 -12.52 18.55 -55.04
N ALA A 478 -13.62 19.20 -55.43
CA ALA A 478 -14.86 19.22 -54.67
C ALA A 478 -15.53 17.84 -54.59
N VAL A 479 -15.66 17.13 -55.72
CA VAL A 479 -16.24 15.78 -55.72
C VAL A 479 -15.38 14.81 -54.92
N ARG A 480 -14.04 14.90 -55.04
CA ARG A 480 -13.12 14.08 -54.24
C ARG A 480 -13.31 14.29 -52.73
N ALA A 481 -13.50 15.52 -52.29
CA ALA A 481 -13.82 15.82 -50.89
C ALA A 481 -15.17 15.21 -50.47
N THR A 482 -16.20 15.30 -51.31
CA THR A 482 -17.52 14.67 -51.05
C THR A 482 -17.41 13.15 -50.96
N ILE A 483 -16.64 12.51 -51.84
CA ILE A 483 -16.42 11.05 -51.80
C ILE A 483 -15.68 10.66 -50.52
N ALA A 484 -14.61 11.37 -50.16
CA ALA A 484 -13.87 11.11 -48.92
C ALA A 484 -14.75 11.28 -47.67
N ALA A 485 -15.58 12.33 -47.65
CA ALA A 485 -16.55 12.56 -46.57
C ALA A 485 -17.60 11.44 -46.50
N ALA A 486 -18.10 10.94 -47.63
CA ALA A 486 -19.06 9.83 -47.65
C ALA A 486 -18.48 8.53 -47.08
N VAL A 487 -17.19 8.25 -47.31
CA VAL A 487 -16.49 7.15 -46.63
C VAL A 487 -16.46 7.40 -45.13
N GLY A 488 -16.08 8.60 -44.71
CA GLY A 488 -16.07 9.02 -43.30
C GLY A 488 -17.41 8.85 -42.59
N THR A 489 -18.50 9.34 -43.16
CA THR A 489 -19.86 9.22 -42.60
C THR A 489 -20.33 7.78 -42.48
N THR A 490 -19.85 6.90 -43.36
CA THR A 490 -20.22 5.48 -43.36
C THR A 490 -19.48 4.71 -42.27
N ILE A 491 -18.19 4.99 -42.04
CA ILE A 491 -17.38 4.25 -41.05
C ILE A 491 -17.44 4.83 -39.63
N ALA A 492 -17.74 6.13 -39.46
CA ALA A 492 -17.75 6.78 -38.15
C ALA A 492 -18.70 6.10 -37.11
N PRO A 493 -19.94 5.69 -37.47
CA PRO A 493 -20.84 5.00 -36.54
C PRO A 493 -20.29 3.63 -36.11
N VAL A 494 -19.63 2.91 -37.02
CA VAL A 494 -19.03 1.60 -36.73
C VAL A 494 -17.91 1.73 -35.70
N LEU A 495 -17.02 2.70 -35.88
CA LEU A 495 -15.92 2.97 -34.95
C LEU A 495 -16.43 3.43 -33.58
N THR A 496 -17.40 4.33 -33.55
CA THR A 496 -18.01 4.83 -32.31
C THR A 496 -18.67 3.69 -31.53
N THR A 497 -19.42 2.82 -32.22
CA THR A 497 -20.07 1.65 -31.62
C THR A 497 -19.04 0.65 -31.10
N ALA A 498 -17.94 0.42 -31.82
CA ALA A 498 -16.89 -0.50 -31.41
C ALA A 498 -16.21 -0.03 -30.11
N VAL A 499 -15.84 1.26 -30.01
CA VAL A 499 -15.24 1.84 -28.80
C VAL A 499 -16.23 1.87 -27.63
N THR A 500 -17.51 2.16 -27.89
CA THR A 500 -18.56 2.12 -26.85
C THR A 500 -18.77 0.71 -26.31
N THR A 501 -18.80 -0.29 -27.20
CA THR A 501 -18.91 -1.71 -26.85
C THR A 501 -17.71 -2.19 -26.04
N LEU A 502 -16.50 -1.71 -26.36
CA LEU A 502 -15.32 -1.96 -25.54
C LEU A 502 -15.54 -1.45 -24.10
N GLY A 503 -15.98 -0.20 -23.95
CA GLY A 503 -16.25 0.39 -22.63
C GLY A 503 -17.27 -0.42 -21.80
N SER A 504 -18.41 -0.81 -22.40
CA SER A 504 -19.42 -1.60 -21.70
C SER A 504 -18.92 -3.01 -21.35
N SER A 505 -18.10 -3.62 -22.21
CA SER A 505 -17.52 -4.94 -21.97
C SER A 505 -16.51 -4.92 -20.82
N LEU A 506 -15.69 -3.87 -20.75
CA LEU A 506 -14.75 -3.66 -19.65
C LEU A 506 -15.47 -3.44 -18.31
N ALA A 507 -16.51 -2.59 -18.28
CA ALA A 507 -17.31 -2.38 -17.08
C ALA A 507 -17.99 -3.68 -16.59
N THR A 508 -18.49 -4.49 -17.53
CA THR A 508 -19.07 -5.81 -17.21
C THR A 508 -18.01 -6.78 -16.66
N ALA A 509 -16.79 -6.73 -17.19
CA ALA A 509 -15.68 -7.57 -16.76
C ALA A 509 -15.16 -7.21 -15.36
N THR A 510 -15.21 -5.93 -14.95
CA THR A 510 -14.67 -5.46 -13.67
C THR A 510 -15.68 -5.45 -12.53
N ALA A 511 -16.99 -5.38 -12.81
CA ALA A 511 -18.04 -5.41 -11.77
C ALA A 511 -17.94 -6.60 -10.78
N PRO A 512 -17.62 -7.83 -11.21
CA PRO A 512 -17.41 -8.96 -10.29
C PRO A 512 -16.26 -8.74 -9.30
N VAL A 513 -15.21 -7.98 -9.67
CA VAL A 513 -14.07 -7.70 -8.79
C VAL A 513 -14.49 -6.81 -7.62
N VAL A 514 -15.34 -5.81 -7.88
CA VAL A 514 -15.91 -4.95 -6.82
C VAL A 514 -16.76 -5.77 -5.85
N THR A 515 -17.59 -6.66 -6.40
CA THR A 515 -18.45 -7.57 -5.62
C THR A 515 -17.62 -8.51 -4.75
N LEU A 516 -16.53 -9.07 -5.28
CA LEU A 516 -15.59 -9.92 -4.56
C LEU A 516 -15.00 -9.20 -3.34
N VAL A 517 -14.51 -7.97 -3.51
CA VAL A 517 -13.92 -7.21 -2.40
C VAL A 517 -14.94 -7.01 -1.28
N GLY A 518 -16.19 -6.67 -1.61
CA GLY A 518 -17.27 -6.59 -0.63
C GLY A 518 -17.54 -7.93 0.08
N ALA A 519 -17.56 -9.04 -0.67
CA ALA A 519 -17.80 -10.37 -0.15
C ALA A 519 -16.69 -10.88 0.79
N ILE A 520 -15.44 -10.46 0.57
CA ILE A 520 -14.30 -10.82 1.43
C ILE A 520 -14.33 -10.02 2.74
N PHE A 521 -14.60 -8.72 2.66
CA PHE A 521 -14.50 -7.85 3.84
C PHE A 521 -15.74 -7.86 4.72
N THR A 522 -16.92 -8.24 4.20
CA THR A 522 -18.14 -8.30 5.00
C THR A 522 -18.07 -9.31 6.16
N PRO A 523 -17.62 -10.57 5.96
CA PRO A 523 -17.42 -11.51 7.06
C PRO A 523 -16.38 -11.05 8.09
N LEU A 524 -15.35 -10.30 7.66
CA LEU A 524 -14.29 -9.83 8.56
C LEU A 524 -14.78 -8.86 9.62
N GLN A 525 -15.91 -8.17 9.40
CA GLN A 525 -16.42 -7.16 10.34
C GLN A 525 -16.67 -7.72 11.75
N ASN A 526 -17.09 -8.99 11.81
CA ASN A 526 -17.39 -9.67 13.08
C ASN A 526 -16.40 -10.80 13.39
N ALA A 527 -15.55 -11.16 12.43
CA ALA A 527 -14.64 -12.30 12.56
C ALA A 527 -13.21 -11.89 12.93
N LEU A 528 -12.78 -10.64 12.65
CA LEU A 528 -11.40 -10.21 12.85
C LEU A 528 -11.32 -9.06 13.86
N SER A 529 -10.59 -9.29 14.95
CA SER A 529 -10.23 -8.30 15.96
C SER A 529 -8.75 -7.94 15.80
N ILE A 530 -8.44 -6.67 15.53
CA ILE A 530 -7.06 -6.18 15.42
C ILE A 530 -6.84 -5.15 16.52
N ARG A 531 -5.89 -5.39 17.42
CA ARG A 531 -5.54 -4.47 18.51
C ARG A 531 -4.06 -4.19 18.50
N VAL A 532 -3.69 -2.95 18.77
CA VAL A 532 -2.29 -2.50 18.85
C VAL A 532 -2.02 -1.91 20.22
N ASN A 533 -0.74 -1.84 20.61
CA ASN A 533 -0.32 -1.29 21.90
C ASN A 533 -1.05 -1.93 23.09
N VAL A 534 -1.11 -3.26 23.13
CA VAL A 534 -1.91 -3.96 24.14
C VAL A 534 -1.19 -3.92 25.48
N GLN A 535 -1.82 -3.29 26.47
CA GLN A 535 -1.29 -3.08 27.82
C GLN A 535 -2.35 -3.52 28.84
N PRO A 536 -2.19 -4.68 29.50
CA PRO A 536 -3.22 -5.24 30.38
C PRO A 536 -3.57 -4.44 31.63
N ASP A 537 -2.66 -3.58 32.09
CA ASP A 537 -2.86 -2.66 33.21
C ASP A 537 -3.55 -1.35 32.81
N GLN A 538 -3.79 -1.13 31.51
CA GLN A 538 -4.43 0.07 30.99
C GLN A 538 -5.92 -0.18 30.68
N PRO A 539 -6.75 0.88 30.69
CA PRO A 539 -8.15 0.77 30.29
C PRO A 539 -8.32 0.15 28.90
N GLY A 540 -9.41 -0.60 28.69
CA GLY A 540 -9.75 -1.19 27.40
C GLY A 540 -8.95 -2.46 27.03
N ALA A 541 -8.11 -2.97 27.94
CA ALA A 541 -7.39 -4.22 27.75
C ALA A 541 -8.32 -5.41 27.41
N PRO A 542 -7.91 -6.33 26.52
CA PRO A 542 -8.67 -7.55 26.26
C PRO A 542 -8.89 -8.34 27.55
N THR A 543 -10.11 -8.83 27.77
CA THR A 543 -10.47 -9.64 28.95
C THR A 543 -10.06 -11.11 28.81
N THR A 544 -9.60 -11.50 27.64
CA THR A 544 -9.16 -12.86 27.29
C THR A 544 -7.64 -12.89 27.15
N GLY A 545 -6.95 -13.60 28.04
CA GLY A 545 -5.49 -13.76 28.03
C GLY A 545 -4.98 -14.32 29.38
N PRO A 546 -3.71 -14.75 29.45
CA PRO A 546 -3.11 -15.22 30.69
C PRO A 546 -3.07 -14.08 31.73
N ALA A 547 -3.34 -14.41 32.99
CA ALA A 547 -3.30 -13.45 34.08
C ALA A 547 -1.89 -12.85 34.20
N VAL A 548 -1.80 -11.52 34.12
CA VAL A 548 -0.53 -10.80 34.32
C VAL A 548 -0.23 -10.72 35.81
N PRO A 549 0.96 -11.15 36.27
CA PRO A 549 1.35 -11.02 37.67
C PRO A 549 1.27 -9.56 38.15
N ALA A 550 0.78 -9.36 39.38
CA ALA A 550 0.76 -8.03 39.98
C ALA A 550 2.17 -7.42 40.01
N GLY A 551 2.28 -6.14 39.61
CA GLY A 551 3.56 -5.44 39.53
C GLY A 551 4.37 -5.71 38.26
N ARG A 552 3.86 -6.53 37.32
CA ARG A 552 4.42 -6.65 35.97
C ARG A 552 3.75 -5.66 35.02
N TYR A 553 4.58 -4.96 34.29
CA TYR A 553 4.19 -4.03 33.24
C TYR A 553 4.54 -4.66 31.90
N GLN A 554 3.61 -4.71 30.94
CA GLN A 554 3.86 -5.30 29.63
C GLN A 554 3.25 -4.49 28.48
N VAL A 555 3.77 -4.67 27.28
CA VAL A 555 3.17 -4.23 26.02
C VAL A 555 3.32 -5.30 24.93
N ASP A 556 2.24 -5.57 24.21
CA ASP A 556 2.26 -6.30 22.94
C ASP A 556 2.11 -5.30 21.79
N ALA A 557 2.93 -5.46 20.75
CA ALA A 557 2.83 -4.57 19.59
C ALA A 557 1.50 -4.77 18.85
N LEU A 558 1.14 -6.03 18.58
CA LEU A 558 -0.03 -6.40 17.79
C LEU A 558 -0.70 -7.65 18.36
N ARG A 559 -2.02 -7.60 18.47
CA ARG A 559 -2.90 -8.74 18.75
C ARG A 559 -3.89 -8.92 17.63
N ILE A 560 -3.95 -10.13 17.07
CA ILE A 560 -4.93 -10.52 16.06
C ILE A 560 -5.79 -11.64 16.64
N GLY A 561 -7.08 -11.36 16.82
CA GLY A 561 -8.10 -12.32 17.23
C GLY A 561 -8.98 -12.69 16.04
N VAL A 562 -9.30 -13.97 15.93
CA VAL A 562 -10.26 -14.52 14.99
C VAL A 562 -11.41 -15.14 15.78
N LEU A 563 -12.62 -14.65 15.53
CA LEU A 563 -13.85 -15.13 16.14
C LEU A 563 -14.52 -16.13 15.20
N ASP A 564 -14.91 -17.29 15.70
CA ASP A 564 -15.92 -18.13 15.06
C ASP A 564 -17.30 -17.81 15.65
N GLY A 565 -18.37 -18.31 15.02
CA GLY A 565 -19.74 -18.11 15.52
C GLY A 565 -20.04 -18.70 16.90
N LEU A 566 -19.05 -19.32 17.57
CA LEU A 566 -19.14 -19.97 18.88
C LEU A 566 -18.20 -19.34 19.94
N GLY A 567 -17.29 -18.43 19.56
CA GLY A 567 -16.31 -17.80 20.44
C GLY A 567 -15.01 -17.38 19.72
N THR A 568 -13.92 -17.21 20.46
CA THR A 568 -12.59 -16.95 19.86
C THR A 568 -12.00 -18.25 19.33
N ALA A 569 -11.91 -18.40 18.01
CA ALA A 569 -11.33 -19.55 17.34
C ALA A 569 -9.80 -19.58 17.43
N ALA A 570 -9.18 -18.39 17.40
CA ALA A 570 -7.75 -18.20 17.56
C ALA A 570 -7.46 -16.77 18.03
N SER A 571 -6.42 -16.60 18.84
CA SER A 571 -5.86 -15.27 19.12
C SER A 571 -4.36 -15.36 19.19
N VAL A 572 -3.69 -14.47 18.47
CA VAL A 572 -2.23 -14.42 18.39
C VAL A 572 -1.75 -13.05 18.86
N GLU A 573 -0.76 -13.06 19.75
CA GLU A 573 -0.11 -11.88 20.29
C GLU A 573 1.35 -11.87 19.83
N LEU A 574 1.78 -10.72 19.30
CA LEU A 574 3.04 -10.57 18.60
C LEU A 574 3.89 -9.47 19.22
N ALA A 575 5.17 -9.79 19.40
CA ALA A 575 6.19 -8.95 20.05
C ALA A 575 5.71 -8.44 21.41
N ARG A 576 5.64 -9.33 22.41
CA ARG A 576 5.43 -8.99 23.81
C ARG A 576 6.74 -8.61 24.48
N SER A 577 6.74 -7.51 25.22
CA SER A 577 7.80 -7.16 26.18
C SER A 577 7.20 -6.94 27.55
N PHE A 578 7.98 -7.23 28.59
CA PHE A 578 7.56 -6.97 29.97
C PHE A 578 8.73 -6.62 30.89
N ALA A 579 8.42 -5.86 31.92
CA ALA A 579 9.31 -5.53 33.02
C ALA A 579 8.57 -5.68 34.36
N GLY A 580 9.23 -6.26 35.34
CA GLY A 580 8.68 -6.59 36.65
C GLY A 580 8.01 -7.97 36.76
N PRO A 581 7.57 -8.33 37.99
CA PRO A 581 7.62 -7.48 39.17
C PRO A 581 9.04 -7.29 39.72
N ASN A 582 9.30 -6.08 40.21
CA ASN A 582 10.49 -5.77 40.97
C ASN A 582 10.08 -5.60 42.45
N ALA A 583 10.92 -6.05 43.37
CA ALA A 583 10.69 -5.96 44.80
C ALA A 583 11.97 -5.53 45.51
N GLU A 584 11.83 -4.72 46.55
CA GLU A 584 12.92 -4.34 47.46
C GLU A 584 13.17 -5.51 48.44
N LEU A 585 14.45 -5.91 48.62
CA LEU A 585 14.88 -7.11 49.38
C LEU A 585 15.34 -6.81 50.78
#